data_AF-A0AA86S3A4-F1
#
_entry.id   AF-A0AA86S3A4-F1
#
_cell.length_a   1.000
_cell.length_b   1.000
_cell.length_c   1.000
_cell.angle_alpha   90.00
_cell.angle_beta   90.00
_cell.angle_gamma   90.00
#
_symmetry.space_group_name_H-M   'P 1'
#
loop_
_entity.id
_entity.type
_entity.pdbx_description
1 polymer ?
#
loop_
_entity_poly.entity_id
_entity_poly.type
_entity_poly.pdbx_seq_one_letter_code
_entity_poly.pdbx_strand_id
1 'polypeptide(L)'
;MKTDDDAFVRIDEVLSSLKEKPSKGLLYGLISSKSSPQRDEGSKWYISEEEWPHDTYPPWAHGPGYVISRDIAKFIVNGHQERKLKLFKLEDVAMGIWIEQFANGGKEMRYMNDERFYNAGCESNYVLAHYQSPRMVLCLWEKLQKEHQPVCCE
;
A
#
# COMPACT_ATOMS: atom_id res chain seq x y z
N MET A 1 7.82 -3.00 4.90
CA MET A 1 6.66 -2.11 4.81
C MET A 1 7.12 -0.85 4.11
N LYS A 2 6.30 -0.30 3.21
CA LYS A 2 6.41 1.07 2.70
C LYS A 2 5.29 1.89 3.35
N THR A 3 5.54 3.16 3.65
CA THR A 3 4.55 4.10 4.17
C THR A 3 4.94 5.52 3.78
N ASP A 4 3.97 6.43 3.73
CA ASP A 4 4.20 7.86 3.50
C ASP A 4 4.63 8.57 4.80
N ASP A 5 5.24 9.75 4.69
CA ASP A 5 5.76 10.52 5.83
C ASP A 5 4.67 11.25 6.64
N ASP A 6 3.45 11.31 6.11
CA ASP A 6 2.23 11.79 6.76
C ASP A 6 1.28 10.65 7.17
N ALA A 7 1.80 9.42 7.29
CA ALA A 7 1.09 8.26 7.78
C ALA A 7 1.57 7.83 9.19
N PHE A 8 0.62 7.60 10.10
CA PHE A 8 0.89 7.00 11.42
C PHE A 8 0.49 5.53 11.41
N VAL A 9 1.40 4.65 11.82
CA VAL A 9 1.25 3.19 11.71
C VAL A 9 1.33 2.53 13.10
N ARG A 10 0.37 1.65 13.39
CA ARG A 10 0.40 0.70 14.51
C ARG A 10 1.34 -0.46 14.19
N ILE A 11 2.63 -0.25 14.40
CA ILE A 11 3.67 -1.26 14.11
C ILE A 11 3.45 -2.54 14.92
N ASP A 12 2.98 -2.43 16.16
CA ASP A 12 2.58 -3.54 17.01
C ASP A 12 1.49 -4.41 16.36
N GLU A 13 0.44 -3.78 15.82
CA GLU A 13 -0.64 -4.48 15.15
C GLU A 13 -0.21 -5.08 13.80
N VAL A 14 0.62 -4.38 13.04
CA VAL A 14 1.21 -4.91 11.80
C VAL A 14 2.01 -6.17 12.11
N LEU A 15 2.89 -6.14 13.12
CA LEU A 15 3.70 -7.30 13.51
C LEU A 15 2.85 -8.46 14.02
N SER A 16 1.83 -8.19 14.84
CA SER A 16 0.88 -9.19 15.32
C SER A 16 0.14 -9.84 14.15
N SER A 17 -0.37 -9.02 13.24
CA SER A 17 -1.11 -9.41 12.05
C SER A 17 -0.29 -10.23 11.06
N LEU A 18 1.04 -10.02 11.00
CA LEU A 18 1.95 -10.73 10.10
C LEU A 18 2.29 -12.15 10.58
N LYS A 19 2.12 -12.48 11.86
CA LYS A 19 2.40 -13.83 12.40
C LYS A 19 1.56 -14.91 11.73
N GLU A 20 0.30 -14.58 11.41
CA GLU A 20 -0.67 -15.47 10.77
C GLU A 20 -0.70 -15.33 9.24
N LYS A 21 0.16 -14.49 8.66
CA LYS A 21 0.18 -14.22 7.21
C LYS A 21 1.27 -15.01 6.48
N PRO A 22 1.07 -15.31 5.19
CA PRO A 22 2.08 -15.95 4.36
C PRO A 22 3.40 -15.16 4.33
N SER A 23 4.53 -15.86 4.44
CA SER A 23 5.86 -15.25 4.38
C SER A 23 6.36 -14.99 2.94
N LYS A 24 5.60 -15.43 1.93
CA LYS A 24 5.91 -15.39 0.49
C LYS A 24 4.66 -15.01 -0.30
N GLY A 25 4.85 -14.35 -1.43
CA GLY A 25 3.76 -13.88 -2.29
C GLY A 25 2.70 -13.06 -1.57
N LEU A 26 3.07 -12.18 -0.63
CA LEU A 26 2.14 -11.39 0.18
C LEU A 26 2.09 -9.94 -0.31
N LEU A 27 0.90 -9.41 -0.55
CA LEU A 27 0.59 -7.98 -0.53
C LEU A 27 -0.45 -7.71 0.56
N TYR A 28 -0.12 -6.90 1.55
CA TYR A 28 -0.98 -6.60 2.71
C TYR A 28 -1.14 -5.08 2.89
N GLY A 29 -2.39 -4.62 2.99
CA GLY A 29 -2.75 -3.21 3.17
C GLY A 29 -4.22 -2.99 2.77
N LEU A 30 -4.58 -1.76 2.42
CA LEU A 30 -5.87 -1.49 1.77
C LEU A 30 -5.75 -1.83 0.28
N ILE A 31 -6.45 -2.85 -0.20
CA ILE A 31 -6.31 -3.39 -1.56
C ILE A 31 -7.40 -2.86 -2.47
N SER A 32 -7.01 -2.33 -3.62
CA SER A 32 -7.89 -1.97 -4.72
C SER A 32 -7.79 -3.01 -5.83
N SER A 33 -8.88 -3.73 -6.11
CA SER A 33 -8.89 -4.86 -7.06
C SER A 33 -9.74 -4.60 -8.32
N LYS A 34 -10.33 -3.41 -8.47
CA LYS A 34 -11.23 -3.03 -9.58
C LYS A 34 -11.11 -1.55 -9.94
N SER A 35 -9.93 -0.97 -9.78
CA SER A 35 -9.68 0.42 -10.14
C SER A 35 -9.43 0.57 -11.63
N SER A 36 -9.85 1.71 -12.17
CA SER A 36 -9.57 2.13 -13.54
C SER A 36 -8.66 3.37 -13.55
N PRO A 37 -7.90 3.57 -14.64
CA PRO A 37 -7.16 4.81 -14.86
C PRO A 37 -8.08 6.02 -14.80
N GLN A 38 -7.63 7.09 -14.15
CA GLN A 38 -8.32 8.38 -14.22
C GLN A 38 -8.02 9.02 -15.58
N ARG A 39 -9.07 9.29 -16.37
CA ARG A 39 -8.97 9.80 -17.75
C ARG A 39 -9.23 11.30 -17.87
N ASP A 40 -9.58 11.97 -16.78
CA ASP A 40 -9.67 13.43 -16.73
C ASP A 40 -8.28 14.07 -16.68
N GLU A 41 -7.89 14.80 -17.73
CA GLU A 41 -6.60 15.52 -17.85
C GLU A 41 -6.37 16.54 -16.73
N GLY A 42 -7.44 17.07 -16.12
CA GLY A 42 -7.34 17.98 -14.98
C GLY A 42 -6.96 17.29 -13.66
N SER A 43 -6.99 15.96 -13.61
CA SER A 43 -6.69 15.22 -12.39
C SER A 43 -5.20 15.03 -12.16
N LYS A 44 -4.75 15.19 -10.91
CA LYS A 44 -3.37 14.82 -10.52
C LYS A 44 -3.05 13.35 -10.82
N TRP A 45 -4.07 12.50 -10.83
CA TRP A 45 -3.98 11.06 -11.10
C TRP A 45 -4.23 10.70 -12.57
N TYR A 46 -4.30 11.68 -13.47
CA TYR A 46 -4.51 11.44 -14.90
C TYR A 46 -3.49 10.45 -15.47
N ILE A 47 -3.99 9.51 -16.26
CA ILE A 47 -3.24 8.52 -17.05
C ILE A 47 -3.86 8.44 -18.45
N SER A 48 -3.05 8.70 -19.47
CA SER A 48 -3.50 8.66 -20.86
C SER A 48 -3.71 7.22 -21.35
N GLU A 49 -4.48 7.06 -22.43
CA GLU A 49 -4.63 5.75 -23.10
C GLU A 49 -3.31 5.23 -23.66
N GLU A 50 -2.40 6.12 -24.08
CA GLU A 50 -1.05 5.75 -24.52
C GLU A 50 -0.22 5.17 -23.37
N GLU A 51 -0.28 5.76 -22.16
CA GLU A 51 0.46 5.28 -21.01
C GLU A 51 -0.09 3.94 -20.49
N TRP A 52 -1.42 3.79 -20.50
CA TRP A 52 -2.13 2.57 -20.12
C TRP A 52 -3.40 2.38 -20.96
N PRO A 53 -3.38 1.48 -21.97
CA PRO A 53 -4.51 1.29 -22.89
C PRO A 53 -5.62 0.39 -22.32
N HIS A 54 -5.39 -0.29 -21.19
CA HIS A 54 -6.39 -1.17 -20.59
C HIS A 54 -7.38 -0.40 -19.71
N ASP A 55 -8.59 -0.94 -19.57
CA ASP A 55 -9.66 -0.29 -18.79
C ASP A 55 -9.47 -0.39 -17.27
N THR A 56 -8.64 -1.35 -16.82
CA THR A 56 -8.46 -1.64 -15.39
C THR A 56 -6.98 -1.85 -15.06
N TYR A 57 -6.64 -1.61 -13.80
CA TYR A 57 -5.34 -1.98 -13.24
C TYR A 57 -5.41 -3.37 -12.59
N PRO A 58 -4.28 -4.11 -12.53
CA PRO A 58 -4.17 -5.27 -11.65
C PRO A 58 -4.33 -4.86 -10.18
N PRO A 59 -4.62 -5.79 -9.25
CA PRO A 59 -4.76 -5.45 -7.83
C PRO A 59 -3.52 -4.78 -7.24
N TRP A 60 -3.70 -3.65 -6.56
CA TRP A 60 -2.65 -2.87 -5.91
C TRP A 60 -3.08 -2.43 -4.50
N ALA A 61 -2.14 -1.96 -3.69
CA ALA A 61 -2.40 -1.48 -2.33
C ALA A 61 -2.24 0.04 -2.25
N HIS A 62 -3.14 0.73 -1.55
CA HIS A 62 -3.13 2.18 -1.45
C HIS A 62 -1.81 2.73 -0.89
N GLY A 63 -1.34 3.84 -1.48
CA GLY A 63 -0.07 4.50 -1.18
C GLY A 63 0.28 4.74 0.30
N PRO A 64 -0.65 5.12 1.19
CA PRO A 64 -0.31 5.51 2.56
C PRO A 64 0.50 4.47 3.34
N GLY A 65 0.25 3.18 3.05
CA GLY A 65 1.18 2.13 3.43
C GLY A 65 0.72 0.73 3.09
N TYR A 66 1.70 -0.14 2.85
CA TYR A 66 1.50 -1.55 2.55
C TYR A 66 2.74 -2.39 2.87
N VAL A 67 2.56 -3.69 2.98
CA VAL A 67 3.61 -4.68 3.22
C VAL A 67 3.66 -5.65 2.05
N ILE A 68 4.87 -5.85 1.52
CA ILE A 68 5.17 -6.91 0.56
C ILE A 68 6.08 -7.96 1.20
N SER A 69 5.96 -9.21 0.77
CA SER A 69 6.91 -10.26 1.13
C SER A 69 8.28 -10.06 0.48
N ARG A 70 9.31 -10.65 1.08
CA ARG A 70 10.70 -10.48 0.67
C ARG A 70 11.01 -10.98 -0.75
N ASP A 71 10.33 -12.03 -1.19
CA ASP A 71 10.47 -12.59 -2.54
C ASP A 71 9.97 -11.63 -3.63
N ILE A 72 8.85 -10.94 -3.39
CA ILE A 72 8.36 -9.86 -4.25
C ILE A 72 9.39 -8.73 -4.30
N ALA A 73 9.88 -8.27 -3.13
CA ALA A 73 10.89 -7.22 -3.08
C ALA A 73 12.16 -7.58 -3.87
N LYS A 74 12.63 -8.83 -3.77
CA LYS A 74 13.77 -9.32 -4.57
C LYS A 74 13.48 -9.35 -6.05
N PHE A 75 12.31 -9.83 -6.44
CA PHE A 75 11.89 -9.84 -7.84
C PHE A 75 11.92 -8.43 -8.42
N ILE A 76 11.38 -7.45 -7.68
CA ILE A 76 11.34 -6.05 -8.13
C ILE A 76 12.76 -5.47 -8.28
N VAL A 77 13.62 -5.66 -7.28
CA VAL A 77 15.01 -5.17 -7.33
C VAL A 77 15.77 -5.76 -8.53
N ASN A 78 15.67 -7.08 -8.74
CA ASN A 78 16.33 -7.73 -9.87
C ASN A 78 15.74 -7.27 -11.21
N GLY A 79 14.42 -7.22 -11.33
CA GLY A 79 13.74 -6.77 -12.54
C GLY A 79 14.07 -5.32 -12.90
N HIS A 80 14.22 -4.44 -11.89
CA HIS A 80 14.66 -3.06 -12.10
C HIS A 80 16.11 -3.00 -12.60
N GLN A 81 17.03 -3.73 -11.97
CA GLN A 81 18.44 -3.79 -12.40
C GLN A 81 18.59 -4.32 -13.84
N GLU A 82 17.75 -5.28 -14.23
CA GLU A 82 17.70 -5.84 -15.57
C GLU A 82 16.90 -4.99 -16.57
N ARG A 83 16.32 -3.85 -16.13
CA ARG A 83 15.46 -2.96 -16.94
C ARG A 83 14.25 -3.66 -17.56
N LYS A 84 13.70 -4.67 -16.87
CA LYS A 84 12.52 -5.43 -17.31
C LYS A 84 11.21 -4.86 -16.79
N LEU A 85 11.26 -4.03 -15.74
CA LEU A 85 10.07 -3.42 -15.16
C LEU A 85 9.75 -2.09 -15.84
N LYS A 86 8.51 -1.96 -16.32
CA LYS A 86 7.98 -0.69 -16.81
C LYS A 86 7.80 0.26 -15.62
N LEU A 87 8.39 1.45 -15.70
CA LEU A 87 8.10 2.53 -14.76
C LEU A 87 6.71 3.10 -15.06
N PHE A 88 5.99 3.45 -14.00
CA PHE A 88 4.63 3.97 -14.09
C PHE A 88 4.48 5.17 -13.14
N LYS A 89 3.72 6.18 -13.55
CA LYS A 89 3.61 7.45 -12.82
C LYS A 89 3.10 7.28 -11.39
N LEU A 90 2.15 6.37 -11.19
CA LEU A 90 1.54 6.07 -9.89
C LEU A 90 2.30 4.90 -9.25
N GLU A 91 3.06 5.16 -8.19
CA GLU A 91 3.96 4.17 -7.57
C GLU A 91 3.22 2.95 -7.02
N ASP A 92 2.09 3.18 -6.37
CA ASP A 92 1.24 2.15 -5.79
C ASP A 92 0.62 1.24 -6.86
N VAL A 93 0.16 1.82 -7.96
CA VAL A 93 -0.27 1.06 -9.15
C VAL A 93 0.91 0.35 -9.81
N ALA A 94 2.09 0.97 -9.89
CA ALA A 94 3.30 0.34 -10.43
C ALA A 94 3.65 -0.94 -9.67
N MET A 95 3.56 -0.90 -8.33
CA MET A 95 3.72 -2.07 -7.48
C MET A 95 2.73 -3.19 -7.82
N GLY A 96 1.46 -2.85 -8.05
CA GLY A 96 0.45 -3.82 -8.52
C GLY A 96 0.83 -4.47 -9.85
N ILE A 97 1.28 -3.66 -10.83
CA ILE A 97 1.74 -4.14 -12.14
C ILE A 97 2.94 -5.09 -12.00
N TRP A 98 3.94 -4.75 -11.17
CA TRP A 98 5.09 -5.62 -10.98
C TRP A 98 4.75 -6.91 -10.21
N ILE A 99 3.80 -6.83 -9.27
CA ILE A 99 3.29 -8.01 -8.55
C ILE A 99 2.51 -8.93 -9.49
N GLU A 100 1.74 -8.39 -10.43
CA GLU A 100 1.09 -9.19 -11.47
C GLU A 100 2.13 -9.94 -12.34
N GLN A 101 3.21 -9.25 -12.75
CA GLN A 101 4.31 -9.90 -13.48
C GLN A 101 4.97 -11.02 -12.66
N PHE A 102 5.15 -10.81 -11.36
CA PHE A 102 5.64 -11.84 -10.44
C PHE A 102 4.69 -13.05 -10.39
N ALA A 103 3.38 -12.82 -10.30
CA ALA A 103 2.37 -13.88 -10.27
C ALA A 103 2.34 -14.70 -11.57
N ASN A 104 2.44 -14.02 -12.72
CA ASN A 104 2.49 -14.64 -14.04
C ASN A 104 3.70 -15.57 -14.23
N GLY A 105 4.74 -15.43 -13.41
CA GLY A 105 5.85 -16.38 -13.30
C GLY A 105 5.54 -17.68 -12.55
N GLY A 106 4.26 -18.00 -12.31
CA GLY A 106 3.80 -19.19 -11.59
C GLY A 106 3.93 -19.08 -10.08
N LYS A 107 3.98 -17.87 -9.54
CA LYS A 107 4.06 -17.63 -8.09
C LYS A 107 2.66 -17.37 -7.53
N GLU A 108 2.34 -18.04 -6.44
CA GLU A 108 1.06 -17.85 -5.76
C GLU A 108 1.05 -16.51 -5.02
N MET A 109 0.03 -15.70 -5.28
CA MET A 109 -0.17 -14.40 -4.64
C MET A 109 -1.30 -14.44 -3.63
N ARG A 110 -1.09 -13.77 -2.51
CA ARG A 110 -2.03 -13.59 -1.40
C ARG A 110 -2.20 -12.09 -1.14
N TYR A 111 -3.34 -11.57 -1.59
CA TYR A 111 -3.77 -10.21 -1.36
C TYR A 111 -4.58 -10.16 -0.07
N MET A 112 -4.04 -9.53 0.97
CA MET A 112 -4.66 -9.39 2.28
C MET A 112 -5.19 -7.97 2.42
N ASN A 113 -6.49 -7.79 2.21
CA ASN A 113 -7.15 -6.50 2.40
C ASN A 113 -7.42 -6.24 3.89
N ASP A 114 -7.11 -5.04 4.36
CA ASP A 114 -7.39 -4.58 5.72
C ASP A 114 -7.86 -3.13 5.69
N GLU A 115 -9.16 -2.96 5.88
CA GLU A 115 -9.83 -1.66 5.81
C GLU A 115 -9.42 -0.70 6.93
N ARG A 116 -8.70 -1.20 7.96
CA ARG A 116 -8.10 -0.37 9.01
C ARG A 116 -6.86 0.39 8.52
N PHE A 117 -6.42 0.16 7.29
CA PHE A 117 -5.45 1.02 6.59
C PHE A 117 -6.20 2.21 5.97
N TYR A 118 -6.48 3.22 6.79
CA TYR A 118 -7.28 4.35 6.34
C TYR A 118 -6.52 5.21 5.34
N ASN A 119 -7.09 5.36 4.14
CA ASN A 119 -6.50 6.15 3.06
C ASN A 119 -6.65 7.67 3.26
N ALA A 120 -7.41 8.11 4.25
CA ALA A 120 -7.53 9.50 4.66
C ALA A 120 -8.00 9.59 6.11
N GLY A 121 -7.40 10.49 6.89
CA GLY A 121 -7.82 10.73 8.27
C GLY A 121 -7.46 9.59 9.22
N CYS A 122 -8.20 9.53 10.32
CA CYS A 122 -8.02 8.59 11.41
C CYS A 122 -9.40 8.16 11.92
N GLU A 123 -9.57 6.86 12.19
CA GLU A 123 -10.78 6.28 12.78
C GLU A 123 -10.44 5.37 13.95
N SER A 124 -11.38 5.21 14.89
CA SER A 124 -11.18 4.37 16.07
C SER A 124 -11.06 2.90 15.66
N ASN A 125 -9.85 2.32 15.78
CA ASN A 125 -9.38 0.99 15.32
C ASN A 125 -8.32 0.99 14.21
N TYR A 126 -7.81 2.16 13.79
CA TYR A 126 -6.80 2.25 12.73
C TYR A 126 -5.60 1.32 12.95
N VAL A 127 -5.14 0.70 11.86
CA VAL A 127 -3.78 0.15 11.75
C VAL A 127 -2.87 1.20 11.11
N LEU A 128 -3.41 1.97 10.16
CA LEU A 128 -2.76 3.11 9.56
C LEU A 128 -3.74 4.28 9.49
N ALA A 129 -3.31 5.45 9.92
CA ALA A 129 -4.00 6.73 9.74
C ALA A 129 -3.16 7.61 8.79
N HIS A 130 -3.81 8.28 7.83
CA HIS A 130 -3.14 9.03 6.76
C HIS A 130 -3.49 10.53 6.80
N TYR A 131 -2.70 11.38 6.14
CA TYR A 131 -2.78 12.84 6.21
C TYR A 131 -2.63 13.39 7.63
N GLN A 132 -1.73 12.79 8.41
CA GLN A 132 -1.40 13.21 9.76
C GLN A 132 -0.29 14.26 9.72
N SER A 133 -0.57 15.46 10.24
CA SER A 133 0.48 16.46 10.41
C SER A 133 1.54 15.98 11.41
N PRO A 134 2.75 16.55 11.43
CA PRO A 134 3.78 16.15 12.39
C PRO A 134 3.31 16.19 13.86
N ARG A 135 2.45 17.16 14.21
CA ARG A 135 1.84 17.24 15.56
C ARG A 135 0.86 16.11 15.82
N MET A 136 0.06 15.73 14.81
CA MET A 136 -0.89 14.63 14.92
C MET A 136 -0.18 13.29 15.07
N VAL A 137 0.89 13.03 14.30
CA VAL A 137 1.73 11.84 14.43
C VAL A 137 2.27 11.69 15.86
N LEU A 138 2.79 12.76 16.45
CA LEU A 138 3.27 12.76 17.84
C LEU A 138 2.14 12.55 18.85
N CYS A 139 0.98 13.17 18.65
CA CYS A 139 -0.17 13.00 19.51
C CYS A 139 -0.70 11.56 19.47
N LEU A 140 -0.81 10.95 18.27
CA LEU A 140 -1.25 9.57 18.09
C LEU A 140 -0.29 8.61 18.80
N TRP A 141 1.02 8.86 18.71
CA TRP A 141 2.03 8.11 19.46
C TRP A 141 1.84 8.23 20.97
N GLU A 142 1.65 9.44 21.48
CA GLU A 142 1.46 9.69 22.92
C GLU A 142 0.20 9.01 23.45
N LYS A 143 -0.94 9.13 22.73
CA LYS A 143 -2.18 8.44 23.08
C LYS A 143 -2.00 6.93 23.05
N LEU A 144 -1.34 6.39 22.03
CA LEU A 144 -1.07 4.95 21.95
C LEU A 144 -0.26 4.45 23.15
N GLN A 145 0.77 5.19 23.59
CA GLN A 145 1.58 4.83 24.75
C GLN A 145 0.80 4.89 26.07
N LYS A 146 -0.10 5.87 26.23
CA LYS A 146 -0.86 6.07 27.47
C LYS A 146 -2.08 5.15 27.56
N GLU A 147 -2.86 5.09 26.49
CA GLU A 147 -4.18 4.47 26.48
C GLU A 147 -4.14 3.03 25.96
N HIS A 148 -3.05 2.64 25.28
CA HIS A 148 -2.92 1.32 24.62
C HIS A 148 -4.07 1.04 23.63
N GLN A 149 -4.67 2.10 23.09
CA GLN A 149 -5.81 2.04 22.18
C GLN A 149 -5.59 2.98 20.97
N PRO A 150 -6.15 2.63 19.79
CA PRO A 150 -6.08 3.45 18.58
C PRO A 150 -7.10 4.59 18.66
N VAL A 151 -6.80 5.61 19.47
CA VAL A 151 -7.63 6.80 19.65
C VAL A 151 -7.07 7.93 18.79
N CYS A 152 -7.93 8.55 17.99
CA CYS A 152 -7.56 9.65 17.12
C CYS A 152 -7.30 10.93 17.92
N CYS A 153 -6.47 11.79 17.36
CA CYS A 153 -6.25 13.14 17.88
C CYS A 153 -7.31 14.08 17.32
N GLU A 154 -7.67 15.08 18.13
CA GLU A 154 -8.58 16.17 17.75
C GLU A 154 -7.79 17.39 17.26
#